data_AF-A0A5F5Y5E9-F1
#
_entry.id   AF-A0A5F5Y5E9-F1
#
_cell.length_a   1.000
_cell.length_b   1.000
_cell.length_c   1.000
_cell.angle_alpha   90.00
_cell.angle_beta   90.00
_cell.angle_gamma   90.00
#
_symmetry.space_group_name_H-M   'P 1'
#
loop_
_entity.id
_entity.type
_entity.pdbx_description
1 polymer ?
#
loop_
_entity_poly.entity_id
_entity_poly.type
_entity_poly.pdbx_seq_one_letter_code
_entity_poly.pdbx_strand_id
1 'polypeptide(L)'
;SVLIRAQREQQLPAPPLGSPSSAGRNRCLDAAEACTADARCQRLRTEYVAQCLGRAAAGGCPQARCRRALRRFFARGPPALTHALLFCSCVNAACAERRRQTFVPACAFSGPGPAPPSCLAPLDACEHSRVCRPRLLAFQASCAPAPSAPDGCLQDQAPRCLRAFAGLVGTAITPNYVDNASARVAPWCDCGASGNRREECEAFRGLFTRNRCLDGAIQAFDGGWPVILQDQLDVHQDPENSLLQVSSTDGLLVGSFLLPMLPLLALQPLL
;
A
#
# COMPACT_ATOMS: atom_id res chain seq x y z
N SER A 1 52.56 52.22 -6.58
CA SER A 1 51.97 52.80 -5.37
C SER A 1 50.58 53.33 -5.72
N VAL A 2 49.53 52.49 -5.69
CA VAL A 2 48.69 52.16 -4.51
C VAL A 2 47.80 53.37 -4.20
N LEU A 3 46.45 53.37 -4.32
CA LEU A 3 45.49 52.49 -3.64
C LEU A 3 44.03 52.67 -4.17
N ILE A 4 43.36 51.54 -4.47
CA ILE A 4 41.93 51.18 -4.26
C ILE A 4 40.79 52.00 -4.90
N ARG A 5 40.01 51.32 -5.77
CA ARG A 5 38.56 51.50 -5.88
C ARG A 5 37.83 50.17 -6.11
N ALA A 6 37.19 49.73 -5.02
CA ALA A 6 35.98 48.91 -4.87
C ALA A 6 35.60 47.87 -5.94
N GLN A 7 35.74 46.58 -5.58
CA GLN A 7 34.90 45.51 -6.10
C GLN A 7 33.47 45.67 -5.57
N ARG A 8 32.49 45.70 -6.45
CA ARG A 8 31.07 45.48 -6.12
C ARG A 8 30.72 44.08 -6.62
N GLU A 9 30.86 43.09 -5.75
CA GLU A 9 30.31 41.76 -6.00
C GLU A 9 28.78 41.87 -6.07
N GLN A 10 28.21 41.44 -7.21
CA GLN A 10 26.78 41.25 -7.35
C GLN A 10 26.41 39.99 -6.55
N GLN A 11 25.91 40.21 -5.34
CA GLN A 11 25.26 39.19 -4.53
C GLN A 11 24.07 38.63 -5.31
N LEU A 12 24.19 37.42 -5.88
CA LEU A 12 23.02 36.68 -6.36
C LEU A 12 22.11 36.39 -5.15
N PRO A 13 20.79 36.55 -5.28
CA PRO A 13 19.88 36.25 -4.19
C PRO A 13 19.93 34.75 -3.87
N ALA A 14 20.04 34.45 -2.57
CA ALA A 14 19.94 33.09 -2.05
C ALA A 14 18.60 32.46 -2.48
N PRO A 15 18.57 31.18 -2.88
CA PRO A 15 17.32 30.52 -3.19
C PRO A 15 16.45 30.47 -1.92
N PRO A 16 15.13 30.65 -2.04
CA PRO A 16 14.25 30.53 -0.89
C PRO A 16 14.39 29.11 -0.31
N LEU A 17 14.49 29.01 1.01
CA LEU A 17 14.33 27.74 1.72
C LEU A 17 12.98 27.15 1.30
N GLY A 18 13.04 26.15 0.42
CA GLY A 18 11.87 25.41 0.03
C GLY A 18 11.31 24.68 1.24
N SER A 19 10.00 24.83 1.45
CA SER A 19 9.16 23.89 2.19
C SER A 19 9.53 22.44 1.82
N PRO A 20 9.37 21.46 2.72
CA PRO A 20 9.79 20.08 2.46
C PRO A 20 9.23 19.63 1.12
N SER A 21 10.16 19.36 0.20
CA SER A 21 9.88 19.24 -1.22
C SER A 21 8.87 18.14 -1.48
N SER A 22 7.77 18.48 -2.17
CA SER A 22 6.89 17.50 -2.83
C SER A 22 7.62 16.67 -3.91
N ALA A 23 8.86 17.04 -4.25
CA ALA A 23 9.80 16.23 -5.02
C ALA A 23 10.41 15.14 -4.11
N GLY A 24 9.73 14.00 -3.96
CA GLY A 24 10.33 12.84 -3.28
C GLY A 24 9.39 11.94 -2.48
N ARG A 25 8.07 12.23 -2.43
CA ARG A 25 7.14 11.42 -1.64
C ARG A 25 6.90 10.06 -2.29
N ASN A 26 7.31 8.98 -1.62
CA ASN A 26 7.15 7.61 -2.08
C ASN A 26 5.87 7.04 -1.45
N ARG A 27 4.77 7.00 -2.21
CA ARG A 27 3.47 6.49 -1.73
C ARG A 27 3.53 5.07 -1.17
N CYS A 28 4.42 4.22 -1.70
CA CYS A 28 4.60 2.88 -1.17
C CYS A 28 5.36 2.84 0.16
N LEU A 29 6.19 3.85 0.44
CA LEU A 29 6.79 4.05 1.76
C LEU A 29 5.74 4.56 2.75
N ASP A 30 4.97 5.60 2.39
CA ASP A 30 3.85 6.12 3.17
C ASP A 30 2.87 4.99 3.58
N ALA A 31 2.52 4.13 2.62
CA ALA A 31 1.69 2.93 2.84
C ALA A 31 2.28 1.96 3.89
N ALA A 32 3.59 1.77 3.82
CA ALA A 32 4.31 0.88 4.71
C ALA A 32 4.41 1.43 6.12
N GLU A 33 4.57 2.73 6.27
CA GLU A 33 4.57 3.43 7.57
C GLU A 33 3.18 3.39 8.19
N ALA A 34 2.12 3.72 7.44
CA ALA A 34 0.74 3.64 7.91
C ALA A 34 0.35 2.21 8.35
N CYS A 35 0.75 1.17 7.61
CA CYS A 35 0.53 -0.21 8.05
C CYS A 35 1.36 -0.58 9.29
N THR A 36 2.50 0.07 9.51
CA THR A 36 3.33 -0.17 10.72
C THR A 36 2.72 0.50 11.94
N ALA A 37 2.06 1.65 11.78
CA ALA A 37 1.32 2.35 12.84
C ALA A 37 0.02 1.63 13.24
N ASP A 38 -0.65 0.93 12.30
CA ASP A 38 -1.84 0.12 12.62
C ASP A 38 -1.46 -1.26 13.19
N ALA A 39 -1.76 -1.49 14.47
CA ALA A 39 -1.38 -2.72 15.18
C ALA A 39 -1.89 -4.01 14.50
N ARG A 40 -3.05 -3.98 13.85
CA ARG A 40 -3.62 -5.15 13.16
C ARG A 40 -2.89 -5.43 11.85
N CYS A 41 -2.62 -4.39 11.05
CA CYS A 41 -1.87 -4.46 9.80
C CYS A 41 -0.43 -4.89 10.07
N GLN A 42 0.25 -4.23 11.01
CA GLN A 42 1.62 -4.54 11.41
C GLN A 42 1.76 -6.00 11.84
N ARG A 43 0.88 -6.50 12.72
CA ARG A 43 0.93 -7.90 13.18
C ARG A 43 0.77 -8.89 12.03
N LEU A 44 -0.22 -8.70 11.15
CA LEU A 44 -0.45 -9.59 10.00
C LEU A 44 0.70 -9.49 8.98
N ARG A 45 1.29 -8.29 8.83
CA ARG A 45 2.45 -8.06 7.97
C ARG A 45 3.66 -8.84 8.47
N THR A 46 3.98 -8.71 9.75
CA THR A 46 5.05 -9.46 10.40
C THR A 46 4.83 -10.97 10.27
N GLU A 47 3.59 -11.45 10.44
CA GLU A 47 3.26 -12.88 10.27
C GLU A 47 3.60 -13.37 8.86
N TYR A 48 3.11 -12.70 7.80
CA TYR A 48 3.38 -13.20 6.45
C TYR A 48 4.85 -13.07 6.08
N VAL A 49 5.54 -12.00 6.50
CA VAL A 49 6.97 -11.82 6.24
C VAL A 49 7.77 -12.96 6.88
N ALA A 50 7.50 -13.28 8.14
CA ALA A 50 8.15 -14.40 8.83
C ALA A 50 7.89 -15.75 8.13
N GLN A 51 6.66 -15.97 7.66
CA GLN A 51 6.33 -17.19 6.91
C GLN A 51 6.98 -17.23 5.53
N CYS A 52 7.18 -16.11 4.85
CA CYS A 52 7.75 -16.07 3.50
C CYS A 52 9.28 -16.09 3.48
N LEU A 53 9.93 -15.50 4.49
CA LEU A 53 11.39 -15.46 4.62
C LEU A 53 11.97 -16.61 5.45
N GLY A 54 11.13 -17.38 6.15
CA GLY A 54 11.55 -18.59 6.84
C GLY A 54 12.18 -19.60 5.87
N ARG A 55 13.16 -20.37 6.33
CA ARG A 55 13.79 -21.42 5.52
C ARG A 55 12.93 -22.68 5.48
N ALA A 56 12.82 -23.32 4.31
CA ALA A 56 12.27 -24.68 4.20
C ALA A 56 13.40 -25.72 4.25
N ALA A 57 13.07 -26.96 4.64
CA ALA A 57 14.05 -28.05 4.79
C ALA A 57 14.83 -28.36 3.49
N ALA A 58 14.24 -28.06 2.32
CA ALA A 58 14.83 -28.30 1.01
C ALA A 58 15.56 -27.08 0.41
N GLY A 59 15.99 -26.10 1.22
CA GLY A 59 16.73 -24.92 0.75
C GLY A 59 15.88 -23.87 0.01
N GLY A 60 14.60 -24.14 -0.24
CA GLY A 60 13.63 -23.19 -0.79
C GLY A 60 12.87 -22.40 0.29
N CYS A 61 11.85 -21.66 -0.13
CA CYS A 61 10.93 -21.01 0.78
C CYS A 61 9.72 -21.91 1.11
N PRO A 62 9.07 -21.76 2.26
CA PRO A 62 7.87 -22.51 2.62
C PRO A 62 6.63 -21.89 1.94
N GLN A 63 6.57 -21.99 0.61
CA GLN A 63 5.60 -21.33 -0.27
C GLN A 63 4.15 -21.56 0.17
N ALA A 64 3.78 -22.77 0.61
CA ALA A 64 2.43 -23.06 1.09
C ALA A 64 2.05 -22.26 2.35
N ARG A 65 2.98 -22.10 3.30
CA ARG A 65 2.76 -21.31 4.53
C ARG A 65 2.75 -19.82 4.22
N CYS A 66 3.69 -19.34 3.40
CA CYS A 66 3.75 -17.97 2.90
C CYS A 66 2.45 -17.56 2.22
N ARG A 67 2.00 -18.31 1.22
CA ARG A 67 0.74 -18.06 0.50
C ARG A 67 -0.48 -18.10 1.43
N ARG A 68 -0.51 -19.00 2.43
CA ARG A 68 -1.59 -19.03 3.44
C ARG A 68 -1.59 -17.76 4.30
N ALA A 69 -0.43 -17.30 4.75
CA ALA A 69 -0.32 -16.08 5.54
C ALA A 69 -0.71 -14.83 4.73
N LEU A 70 -0.30 -14.75 3.46
CA LEU A 70 -0.75 -13.68 2.55
C LEU A 70 -2.28 -13.66 2.36
N ARG A 71 -2.90 -14.83 2.16
CA ARG A 71 -4.37 -14.91 2.09
C ARG A 71 -5.03 -14.41 3.38
N ARG A 72 -4.42 -14.67 4.55
CA ARG A 72 -4.90 -14.14 5.83
C ARG A 72 -4.68 -12.63 5.95
N PHE A 73 -3.55 -12.10 5.48
CA PHE A 73 -3.26 -10.67 5.44
C PHE A 73 -4.34 -9.89 4.69
N PHE A 74 -4.70 -10.30 3.46
CA PHE A 74 -5.76 -9.60 2.71
C PHE A 74 -7.18 -9.86 3.23
N ALA A 75 -7.45 -11.04 3.79
CA ALA A 75 -8.77 -11.34 4.35
C ALA A 75 -9.03 -10.66 5.70
N ARG A 76 -7.98 -10.40 6.48
CA ARG A 76 -8.08 -9.88 7.84
C ARG A 76 -7.42 -8.52 8.02
N GLY A 77 -6.65 -7.98 7.10
CA GLY A 77 -6.08 -6.65 7.22
C GLY A 77 -7.11 -5.56 6.93
N PRO A 78 -6.91 -4.32 7.42
CA PRO A 78 -7.73 -3.18 7.00
C PRO A 78 -7.60 -2.98 5.48
N PRO A 79 -8.69 -3.05 4.68
CA PRO A 79 -8.60 -2.99 3.22
C PRO A 79 -7.88 -1.75 2.71
N ALA A 80 -8.12 -0.59 3.35
CA ALA A 80 -7.44 0.66 3.02
C ALA A 80 -5.91 0.51 3.06
N LEU A 81 -5.33 -0.08 4.13
CA LEU A 81 -3.88 -0.26 4.31
C LEU A 81 -3.30 -1.42 3.48
N THR A 82 -4.07 -2.50 3.27
CA THR A 82 -3.59 -3.62 2.44
C THR A 82 -3.58 -3.28 0.95
N HIS A 83 -4.58 -2.54 0.47
CA HIS A 83 -4.67 -2.08 -0.92
C HIS A 83 -3.65 -0.97 -1.18
N ALA A 84 -3.47 -0.06 -0.23
CA ALA A 84 -2.38 0.89 -0.17
C ALA A 84 -1.00 0.28 -0.46
N LEU A 85 -0.64 -0.76 0.28
CA LEU A 85 0.61 -1.49 0.10
C LEU A 85 0.75 -2.18 -1.26
N LEU A 86 -0.38 -2.61 -1.84
CA LEU A 86 -0.42 -3.36 -3.09
C LEU A 86 -0.47 -2.44 -4.33
N PHE A 87 -1.18 -1.31 -4.27
CA PHE A 87 -1.54 -0.49 -5.42
C PHE A 87 -1.00 0.94 -5.37
N CYS A 88 -0.13 1.28 -4.41
CA CYS A 88 0.54 2.58 -4.35
C CYS A 88 1.12 3.00 -5.73
N SER A 89 0.93 4.26 -6.11
CA SER A 89 1.53 4.78 -7.34
C SER A 89 3.03 5.00 -7.17
N CYS A 90 3.75 5.03 -8.29
CA CYS A 90 5.19 5.23 -8.30
C CYS A 90 5.60 6.11 -9.47
N VAL A 91 6.46 7.09 -9.16
CA VAL A 91 7.06 8.01 -10.13
C VAL A 91 8.46 7.58 -10.57
N ASN A 92 9.09 6.64 -9.84
CA ASN A 92 10.44 6.17 -10.11
C ASN A 92 10.58 4.65 -9.89
N ALA A 93 11.66 4.08 -10.44
CA ALA A 93 11.90 2.64 -10.42
C ALA A 93 12.11 2.08 -9.00
N ALA A 94 12.69 2.87 -8.08
CA ALA A 94 12.89 2.45 -6.69
C ALA A 94 11.56 2.23 -5.96
N CYS A 95 10.60 3.12 -6.14
CA CYS A 95 9.23 2.94 -5.65
C CYS A 95 8.57 1.71 -6.29
N ALA A 96 8.65 1.58 -7.62
CA ALA A 96 8.01 0.48 -8.33
C ALA A 96 8.58 -0.89 -7.91
N GLU A 97 9.89 -0.95 -7.65
CA GLU A 97 10.54 -2.14 -7.12
C GLU A 97 10.08 -2.43 -5.67
N ARG A 98 9.95 -1.42 -4.81
CA ARG A 98 9.35 -1.58 -3.47
C ARG A 98 7.97 -2.21 -3.58
N ARG A 99 7.11 -1.68 -4.45
CA ARG A 99 5.75 -2.21 -4.70
C ARG A 99 5.78 -3.67 -5.15
N ARG A 100 6.67 -4.01 -6.10
CA ARG A 100 6.84 -5.39 -6.60
C ARG A 100 7.32 -6.36 -5.52
N GLN A 101 8.11 -5.89 -4.57
CA GLN A 101 8.70 -6.70 -3.49
C GLN A 101 7.80 -6.86 -2.26
N THR A 102 6.75 -6.04 -2.11
CA THR A 102 5.89 -5.97 -0.90
C THR A 102 5.43 -7.34 -0.36
N PHE A 103 5.13 -8.29 -1.27
CA PHE A 103 4.59 -9.61 -0.93
C PHE A 103 5.55 -10.77 -1.23
N VAL A 104 6.87 -10.50 -1.16
CA VAL A 104 7.95 -11.49 -1.26
C VAL A 104 7.83 -12.37 -2.52
N PRO A 105 7.96 -11.78 -3.72
CA PRO A 105 7.71 -12.48 -4.98
C PRO A 105 8.58 -13.72 -5.17
N ALA A 106 9.82 -13.71 -4.67
CA ALA A 106 10.72 -14.87 -4.69
C ALA A 106 10.13 -16.12 -4.02
N CYS A 107 9.14 -15.96 -3.13
CA CYS A 107 8.45 -17.06 -2.48
C CYS A 107 6.99 -17.21 -2.92
N ALA A 108 6.23 -16.11 -2.93
CA ALA A 108 4.78 -16.16 -3.14
C ALA A 108 4.37 -16.19 -4.62
N PHE A 109 5.19 -15.62 -5.49
CA PHE A 109 4.88 -15.37 -6.90
C PHE A 109 5.60 -16.37 -7.80
N SER A 110 6.94 -16.37 -7.77
CA SER A 110 7.77 -17.20 -8.64
C SER A 110 7.63 -18.69 -8.31
N GLY A 111 7.66 -19.51 -9.36
CA GLY A 111 7.75 -20.97 -9.25
C GLY A 111 9.19 -21.43 -8.93
N PRO A 112 9.37 -22.73 -8.62
CA PRO A 112 10.69 -23.29 -8.32
C PRO A 112 11.62 -23.40 -9.55
N GLY A 113 11.08 -23.28 -10.76
CA GLY A 113 11.83 -23.40 -12.00
C GLY A 113 12.43 -22.07 -12.49
N PRO A 114 13.46 -22.13 -13.37
CA PRO A 114 14.11 -20.93 -13.92
C PRO A 114 13.23 -20.17 -14.93
N ALA A 115 12.18 -20.81 -15.44
CA ALA A 115 11.25 -20.25 -16.41
C ALA A 115 9.80 -20.39 -15.92
N PRO A 116 8.91 -19.44 -16.28
CA PRO A 116 7.48 -19.58 -16.05
C PRO A 116 6.89 -20.77 -16.83
N PRO A 117 5.90 -21.49 -16.28
CA PRO A 117 5.15 -22.51 -17.01
C PRO A 117 4.14 -21.87 -17.98
N SER A 118 3.47 -22.69 -18.81
CA SER A 118 2.25 -22.26 -19.50
C SER A 118 1.20 -21.78 -18.47
N CYS A 119 0.47 -20.70 -18.78
CA CYS A 119 -0.59 -20.18 -17.90
C CYS A 119 -1.76 -21.14 -17.70
N LEU A 120 -1.89 -22.16 -18.55
CA LEU A 120 -2.89 -23.21 -18.37
C LEU A 120 -2.61 -24.05 -17.12
N ALA A 121 -1.34 -24.27 -16.75
CA ALA A 121 -1.01 -25.04 -15.55
C ALA A 121 -1.51 -24.41 -14.23
N PRO A 122 -1.24 -23.12 -13.92
CA PRO A 122 -1.81 -22.48 -12.74
C PRO A 122 -3.33 -22.26 -12.85
N LEU A 123 -3.88 -22.12 -14.08
CA LEU A 123 -5.33 -22.07 -14.30
C LEU A 123 -5.99 -23.39 -13.91
N ASP A 124 -5.55 -24.51 -14.46
CA ASP A 124 -6.04 -25.86 -14.15
C ASP A 124 -5.95 -26.14 -12.64
N ALA A 125 -4.81 -25.80 -12.01
CA ALA A 125 -4.64 -25.93 -10.56
C ALA A 125 -5.61 -25.06 -9.74
N CYS A 126 -5.98 -23.88 -10.26
CA CYS A 126 -6.93 -22.98 -9.61
C CYS A 126 -8.36 -23.53 -9.68
N GLU A 127 -8.77 -24.06 -10.83
CA GLU A 127 -10.11 -24.60 -11.06
C GLU A 127 -10.43 -25.80 -10.15
N HIS A 128 -9.42 -26.59 -9.81
CA HIS A 128 -9.55 -27.71 -8.86
C HIS A 128 -9.43 -27.27 -7.39
N SER A 129 -9.13 -26.00 -7.12
CA SER A 129 -8.94 -25.49 -5.75
C SER A 129 -10.20 -24.83 -5.21
N ARG A 130 -10.67 -25.32 -4.06
CA ARG A 130 -11.80 -24.74 -3.30
C ARG A 130 -11.56 -23.30 -2.83
N VAL A 131 -10.29 -22.86 -2.82
CA VAL A 131 -9.92 -21.48 -2.44
C VAL A 131 -9.73 -20.61 -3.67
N CYS A 132 -9.03 -21.12 -4.70
CA CYS A 132 -8.66 -20.30 -5.85
C CYS A 132 -9.85 -20.08 -6.80
N ARG A 133 -10.58 -21.15 -7.17
CA ARG A 133 -11.71 -21.07 -8.11
C ARG A 133 -12.71 -19.96 -7.78
N PRO A 134 -13.29 -19.86 -6.56
CA PRO A 134 -14.25 -18.79 -6.26
C PRO A 134 -13.62 -17.39 -6.32
N ARG A 135 -12.31 -17.26 -6.02
CA ARG A 135 -11.60 -15.97 -6.10
C ARG A 135 -11.33 -15.56 -7.54
N LEU A 136 -11.02 -16.51 -8.42
CA LEU A 136 -10.87 -16.26 -9.86
C LEU A 136 -12.20 -15.82 -10.48
N LEU A 137 -13.30 -16.49 -10.16
CA LEU A 137 -14.64 -16.10 -10.62
C LEU A 137 -15.02 -14.69 -10.13
N ALA A 138 -14.73 -14.37 -8.87
CA ALA A 138 -14.97 -13.04 -8.33
C ALA A 138 -14.13 -11.96 -9.04
N PHE A 139 -12.89 -12.27 -9.40
CA PHE A 139 -12.02 -11.37 -10.18
C PHE A 139 -12.56 -11.17 -11.60
N GLN A 140 -12.94 -12.24 -12.30
CA GLN A 140 -13.53 -12.16 -13.63
C GLN A 140 -14.81 -11.32 -13.64
N ALA A 141 -15.70 -11.51 -12.66
CA ALA A 141 -16.93 -10.73 -12.54
C ALA A 141 -16.68 -9.27 -12.16
N SER A 142 -15.78 -9.03 -11.20
CA SER A 142 -15.56 -7.67 -10.66
C SER A 142 -14.71 -6.79 -11.57
N CYS A 143 -13.81 -7.39 -12.36
CA CYS A 143 -12.92 -6.69 -13.29
C CYS A 143 -13.31 -6.89 -14.75
N ALA A 144 -14.55 -7.33 -15.03
CA ALA A 144 -15.06 -7.43 -16.39
C ALA A 144 -15.04 -6.03 -17.06
N PRO A 145 -14.43 -5.87 -18.24
CA PRO A 145 -14.42 -4.60 -18.94
C PRO A 145 -15.84 -4.12 -19.26
N ALA A 146 -16.13 -2.86 -18.95
CA ALA A 146 -17.37 -2.18 -19.32
C ALA A 146 -17.16 -1.40 -20.63
N PRO A 147 -17.78 -1.81 -21.77
CA PRO A 147 -17.57 -1.15 -23.06
C PRO A 147 -17.99 0.32 -23.08
N SER A 148 -18.95 0.68 -22.23
CA SER A 148 -19.53 2.03 -22.12
C SER A 148 -18.72 2.99 -21.24
N ALA A 149 -17.65 2.53 -20.59
CA ALA A 149 -16.83 3.35 -19.69
C ALA A 149 -15.51 3.75 -20.35
N PRO A 150 -15.06 5.02 -20.25
CA PRO A 150 -13.81 5.49 -20.87
C PRO A 150 -12.57 4.73 -20.37
N ASP A 151 -12.49 4.45 -19.06
CA ASP A 151 -11.41 3.66 -18.45
C ASP A 151 -11.70 2.14 -18.47
N GLY A 152 -12.77 1.72 -19.16
CA GLY A 152 -13.18 0.31 -19.23
C GLY A 152 -13.73 -0.26 -17.92
N CYS A 153 -13.97 0.57 -16.89
CA CYS A 153 -14.47 0.20 -15.57
C CYS A 153 -15.54 1.21 -15.15
N LEU A 154 -16.63 0.77 -14.52
CA LEU A 154 -17.54 1.71 -13.84
C LEU A 154 -16.91 2.20 -12.51
N GLN A 155 -17.25 3.41 -12.06
CA GLN A 155 -16.63 4.01 -10.87
C GLN A 155 -16.82 3.16 -9.60
N ASP A 156 -18.01 2.59 -9.41
CA ASP A 156 -18.36 1.68 -8.31
C ASP A 156 -17.80 0.25 -8.48
N GLN A 157 -17.35 -0.08 -9.69
CA GLN A 157 -16.74 -1.36 -10.02
C GLN A 157 -15.25 -1.39 -9.65
N ALA A 158 -14.53 -0.29 -9.80
CA ALA A 158 -13.08 -0.23 -9.54
C ALA A 158 -12.67 -0.73 -8.13
N PRO A 159 -13.31 -0.29 -7.01
CA PRO A 159 -12.98 -0.82 -5.69
C PRO A 159 -13.25 -2.32 -5.52
N ARG A 160 -14.28 -2.84 -6.19
CA ARG A 160 -14.62 -4.28 -6.20
C ARG A 160 -13.57 -5.06 -7.00
N CYS A 161 -13.13 -4.52 -8.14
CA CYS A 161 -12.08 -5.10 -8.95
C CYS A 161 -10.76 -5.21 -8.16
N LEU A 162 -10.31 -4.13 -7.52
CA LEU A 162 -9.09 -4.13 -6.69
C LEU A 162 -9.17 -5.12 -5.53
N ARG A 163 -10.33 -5.20 -4.87
CA ARG A 163 -10.57 -6.19 -3.81
C ARG A 163 -10.48 -7.62 -4.34
N ALA A 164 -11.06 -7.89 -5.51
CA ALA A 164 -11.01 -9.21 -6.12
C ALA A 164 -9.59 -9.59 -6.57
N PHE A 165 -8.84 -8.63 -7.14
CA PHE A 165 -7.42 -8.79 -7.47
C PHE A 165 -6.59 -9.11 -6.22
N ALA A 166 -6.74 -8.32 -5.14
CA ALA A 166 -6.05 -8.58 -3.87
C ALA A 166 -6.43 -9.96 -3.29
N GLY A 167 -7.68 -10.39 -3.51
CA GLY A 167 -8.16 -11.73 -3.18
C GLY A 167 -7.39 -12.86 -3.87
N LEU A 168 -6.82 -12.65 -5.06
CA LEU A 168 -6.02 -13.67 -5.76
C LEU A 168 -4.64 -13.89 -5.14
N VAL A 169 -4.11 -12.92 -4.40
CA VAL A 169 -2.78 -13.02 -3.79
C VAL A 169 -2.71 -14.18 -2.80
N GLY A 170 -1.72 -15.04 -3.00
CA GLY A 170 -1.55 -16.27 -2.22
C GLY A 170 -2.39 -17.45 -2.73
N THR A 171 -2.94 -17.40 -3.94
CA THR A 171 -3.54 -18.55 -4.63
C THR A 171 -2.60 -19.13 -5.69
N ALA A 172 -3.04 -20.14 -6.46
CA ALA A 172 -2.30 -20.65 -7.61
C ALA A 172 -2.12 -19.58 -8.71
N ILE A 173 -3.05 -18.63 -8.82
CA ILE A 173 -3.00 -17.49 -9.73
C ILE A 173 -2.67 -16.26 -8.90
N THR A 174 -1.45 -16.18 -8.36
CA THR A 174 -1.00 -14.97 -7.66
C THR A 174 -0.47 -13.97 -8.69
N PRO A 175 -1.14 -12.85 -8.96
CA PRO A 175 -0.59 -11.81 -9.83
C PRO A 175 0.45 -10.96 -9.10
N ASN A 176 1.40 -10.40 -9.84
CA ASN A 176 2.31 -9.36 -9.35
C ASN A 176 2.71 -8.40 -10.48
N TYR A 177 3.35 -7.29 -10.13
CA TYR A 177 4.00 -6.40 -11.09
C TYR A 177 5.14 -7.12 -11.81
N VAL A 178 5.17 -7.01 -13.14
CA VAL A 178 6.14 -7.75 -13.97
C VAL A 178 7.46 -7.01 -14.18
N ASP A 179 7.47 -5.69 -13.94
CA ASP A 179 8.64 -4.83 -14.06
C ASP A 179 8.59 -3.69 -13.02
N ASN A 180 9.66 -2.89 -12.97
CA ASN A 180 9.80 -1.73 -12.11
C ASN A 180 9.64 -0.40 -12.87
N ALA A 181 9.07 -0.43 -14.07
CA ALA A 181 8.92 0.74 -14.94
C ALA A 181 7.45 1.08 -15.22
N SER A 182 6.54 0.12 -15.05
CA SER A 182 5.12 0.23 -15.36
C SER A 182 4.25 -0.30 -14.21
N ALA A 183 2.93 -0.13 -14.36
CA ALA A 183 1.94 -0.76 -13.49
C ALA A 183 1.41 -2.10 -14.04
N ARG A 184 2.09 -2.69 -15.04
CA ARG A 184 1.63 -3.95 -15.65
C ARG A 184 1.72 -5.10 -14.66
N VAL A 185 0.65 -5.89 -14.60
CA VAL A 185 0.53 -7.06 -13.73
C VAL A 185 0.27 -8.33 -14.53
N ALA A 186 0.79 -9.45 -14.04
CA ALA A 186 0.51 -10.78 -14.58
C ALA A 186 0.71 -11.86 -13.50
N PRO A 187 0.08 -13.04 -13.63
CA PRO A 187 0.51 -14.24 -12.92
C PRO A 187 1.90 -14.73 -13.40
N TRP A 188 2.57 -15.55 -12.59
CA TRP A 188 3.84 -16.19 -12.96
C TRP A 188 3.61 -17.33 -13.96
N CYS A 189 3.44 -16.97 -15.23
CA CYS A 189 3.28 -17.89 -16.36
C CYS A 189 3.45 -17.14 -17.70
N ASP A 190 3.64 -17.88 -18.78
CA ASP A 190 3.54 -17.36 -20.15
C ASP A 190 2.67 -18.28 -21.03
N CYS A 191 2.57 -17.97 -22.33
CA CYS A 191 1.82 -18.80 -23.28
C CYS A 191 2.70 -19.45 -24.36
N GLY A 192 4.03 -19.43 -24.20
CA GLY A 192 4.97 -19.98 -25.17
C GLY A 192 4.82 -21.49 -25.33
N ALA A 193 4.68 -22.21 -24.22
CA ALA A 193 4.56 -23.66 -24.16
C ALA A 193 3.10 -24.19 -24.13
N SER A 194 2.14 -23.49 -24.76
CA SER A 194 0.71 -23.84 -24.68
C SER A 194 0.20 -24.71 -25.84
N GLY A 195 1.01 -24.92 -26.88
CA GLY A 195 0.61 -25.70 -28.07
C GLY A 195 -0.69 -25.21 -28.69
N ASN A 196 -1.63 -26.13 -28.95
CA ASN A 196 -2.91 -25.83 -29.58
C ASN A 196 -3.87 -25.03 -28.69
N ARG A 197 -3.64 -24.94 -27.37
CA ARG A 197 -4.45 -24.15 -26.42
C ARG A 197 -3.90 -22.73 -26.22
N ARG A 198 -3.11 -22.23 -27.17
CA ARG A 198 -2.47 -20.91 -27.05
C ARG A 198 -3.49 -19.77 -26.95
N GLU A 199 -4.57 -19.80 -27.73
CA GLU A 199 -5.61 -18.77 -27.68
C GLU A 199 -6.28 -18.72 -26.30
N GLU A 200 -6.63 -19.87 -25.74
CA GLU A 200 -7.18 -19.99 -24.39
C GLU A 200 -6.22 -19.45 -23.32
N CYS A 201 -4.93 -19.80 -23.43
CA CYS A 201 -3.89 -19.29 -22.55
C CYS A 201 -3.80 -17.75 -22.63
N GLU A 202 -3.79 -17.21 -23.85
CA GLU A 202 -3.69 -15.77 -24.08
C GLU A 202 -4.95 -15.04 -23.61
N ALA A 203 -6.13 -15.62 -23.76
CA ALA A 203 -7.37 -15.09 -23.20
C ALA A 203 -7.30 -15.00 -21.67
N PHE A 204 -6.88 -16.07 -21.00
CA PHE A 204 -6.69 -16.09 -19.56
C PHE A 204 -5.64 -15.08 -19.08
N ARG A 205 -4.45 -15.06 -19.69
CA ARG A 205 -3.39 -14.09 -19.37
C ARG A 205 -3.87 -12.66 -19.62
N GLY A 206 -4.68 -12.45 -20.65
CA GLY A 206 -5.31 -11.19 -21.03
C GLY A 206 -6.19 -10.58 -19.93
N LEU A 207 -6.77 -11.40 -19.04
CA LEU A 207 -7.54 -10.91 -17.89
C LEU A 207 -6.73 -9.99 -16.96
N PHE A 208 -5.40 -10.13 -16.98
CA PHE A 208 -4.46 -9.32 -16.20
C PHE A 208 -3.72 -8.29 -17.06
N THR A 209 -3.24 -8.70 -18.24
CA THR A 209 -2.32 -7.88 -19.04
C THR A 209 -3.00 -6.98 -20.06
N ARG A 210 -4.28 -7.21 -20.36
CA ARG A 210 -5.07 -6.48 -21.37
C ARG A 210 -6.44 -6.08 -20.82
N ASN A 211 -6.48 -5.71 -19.54
CA ASN A 211 -7.72 -5.40 -18.84
C ASN A 211 -7.75 -3.92 -18.45
N ARG A 212 -8.40 -3.11 -19.31
CA ARG A 212 -8.53 -1.66 -19.09
C ARG A 212 -9.20 -1.32 -17.76
N CYS A 213 -10.17 -2.13 -17.31
CA CYS A 213 -10.84 -1.95 -16.03
C CYS A 213 -9.84 -2.05 -14.87
N LEU A 214 -9.00 -3.08 -14.87
CA LEU A 214 -7.96 -3.27 -13.87
C LEU A 214 -6.92 -2.16 -13.93
N ASP A 215 -6.46 -1.79 -15.13
CA ASP A 215 -5.47 -0.72 -15.32
C ASP A 215 -5.99 0.62 -14.81
N GLY A 216 -7.23 0.99 -15.17
CA GLY A 216 -7.90 2.19 -14.71
C GLY A 216 -8.15 2.19 -13.21
N ALA A 217 -8.56 1.04 -12.64
CA ALA A 217 -8.77 0.91 -11.20
C ALA A 217 -7.47 1.09 -10.40
N ILE A 218 -6.34 0.54 -10.86
CA ILE A 218 -5.03 0.71 -10.21
C ILE A 218 -4.60 2.18 -10.30
N GLN A 219 -4.79 2.83 -11.46
CA GLN A 219 -4.44 4.24 -11.64
C GLN A 219 -5.29 5.18 -10.76
N ALA A 220 -6.61 4.93 -10.70
CA ALA A 220 -7.54 5.75 -9.93
C ALA A 220 -7.37 5.61 -8.41
N PHE A 221 -6.86 4.47 -7.92
CA PHE A 221 -6.69 4.22 -6.49
C PHE A 221 -5.81 5.28 -5.79
N ASP A 222 -4.84 5.87 -6.50
CA ASP A 222 -3.95 6.88 -5.92
C ASP A 222 -4.58 8.28 -5.80
N GLY A 223 -5.63 8.55 -6.59
CA GLY A 223 -6.31 9.85 -6.61
C GLY A 223 -7.14 10.17 -5.36
N GLY A 224 -7.24 9.23 -4.40
CA GLY A 224 -8.08 9.39 -3.22
C GLY A 224 -7.85 8.28 -2.19
N TRP A 225 -6.67 8.28 -1.56
CA TRP A 225 -6.46 7.49 -0.35
C TRP A 225 -7.56 7.85 0.66
N PRO A 226 -8.25 6.88 1.27
CA PRO A 226 -9.32 7.17 2.24
C PRO A 226 -8.80 8.11 3.32
N VAL A 227 -9.63 9.06 3.79
CA VAL A 227 -9.26 10.08 4.79
C VAL A 227 -8.53 9.50 6.01
N ILE A 228 -8.90 8.28 6.44
CA ILE A 228 -8.23 7.52 7.52
C ILE A 228 -6.72 7.37 7.29
N LEU A 229 -6.30 7.18 6.05
CA LEU A 229 -4.90 7.06 5.65
C LEU A 229 -4.22 8.43 5.55
N GLN A 230 -4.98 9.48 5.28
CA GLN A 230 -4.48 10.86 5.27
C GLN A 230 -4.23 11.33 6.71
N ASP A 231 -5.19 11.12 7.63
CA ASP A 231 -5.06 11.44 9.06
C ASP A 231 -3.88 10.70 9.72
N GLN A 232 -3.66 9.43 9.38
CA GLN A 232 -2.53 8.65 9.90
C GLN A 232 -1.17 9.17 9.39
N LEU A 233 -1.12 9.70 8.17
CA LEU A 233 0.10 10.28 7.60
C LEU A 233 0.36 11.69 8.14
N ASP A 234 -0.69 12.45 8.44
CA ASP A 234 -0.59 13.81 8.98
C ASP A 234 -0.18 13.80 10.47
N VAL A 235 -0.66 12.84 11.28
CA VAL A 235 -0.25 12.68 12.69
C VAL A 235 1.23 12.31 12.85
N HIS A 236 1.84 11.65 11.86
CA HIS A 236 3.27 11.30 11.88
C HIS A 236 4.20 12.40 11.35
N GLN A 237 3.65 13.46 10.75
CA GLN A 237 4.43 14.59 10.25
C GLN A 237 4.65 15.68 11.30
N ASP A 238 4.03 15.59 12.48
CA ASP A 238 4.12 16.65 13.49
C ASP A 238 4.35 16.15 14.94
N PRO A 239 5.55 15.63 15.29
CA PRO A 239 5.93 15.44 16.69
C PRO A 239 6.36 16.75 17.37
N GLU A 240 6.71 17.80 16.61
CA GLU A 240 7.31 19.04 17.15
C GLU A 240 6.32 20.15 17.49
N ASN A 241 5.08 20.15 16.96
CA ASN A 241 4.09 21.17 17.34
C ASN A 241 3.27 20.84 18.60
N SER A 242 3.31 19.60 19.10
CA SER A 242 2.56 19.24 20.32
C SER A 242 3.23 19.69 21.63
N LEU A 243 4.46 20.22 21.59
CA LEU A 243 5.20 20.67 22.78
C LEU A 243 5.26 22.20 22.97
N LEU A 244 4.68 23.01 22.07
CA LEU A 244 4.71 24.48 22.18
C LEU A 244 3.40 25.13 22.66
N GLN A 245 2.44 24.39 23.20
CA GLN A 245 1.27 24.96 23.88
C GLN A 245 1.34 24.95 25.41
N VAL A 246 2.55 24.91 25.99
CA VAL A 246 2.75 25.27 27.41
C VAL A 246 3.87 26.29 27.52
N SER A 247 3.59 27.54 27.15
CA SER A 247 4.22 28.69 27.82
C SER A 247 3.52 29.99 27.43
N SER A 248 3.42 30.90 28.39
CA SER A 248 3.01 32.31 28.30
C SER A 248 1.53 32.62 28.57
N THR A 249 1.19 32.71 29.85
CA THR A 249 0.40 33.86 30.35
C THR A 249 0.98 34.32 31.69
N ASP A 250 1.99 35.18 31.63
CA ASP A 250 2.23 36.19 32.66
C ASP A 250 1.70 37.52 32.12
N GLY A 251 0.73 38.10 32.81
CA GLY A 251 0.08 39.34 32.41
C GLY A 251 -1.02 39.74 33.39
N LEU A 252 -0.65 40.60 34.34
CA LEU A 252 -1.50 41.24 35.35
C LEU A 252 -2.85 41.71 34.79
N LEU A 253 -3.94 41.37 35.47
CA LEU A 253 -5.10 42.26 35.60
C LEU A 253 -5.64 42.23 37.03
N VAL A 254 -5.49 43.38 37.68
CA VAL A 254 -6.10 43.77 38.95
C VAL A 254 -7.62 43.80 38.78
N GLY A 255 -8.36 43.09 39.64
CA GLY A 255 -9.81 43.04 39.61
C GLY A 255 -10.38 42.45 40.90
N SER A 256 -10.52 43.32 41.89
CA SER A 256 -11.03 43.12 43.25
C SER A 256 -12.24 42.17 43.37
N PHE A 257 -12.12 41.14 44.22
CA PHE A 257 -13.26 40.44 44.82
C PHE A 257 -13.11 40.43 46.34
N LEU A 258 -14.02 41.13 47.01
CA LEU A 258 -14.18 41.13 48.46
C LEU A 258 -14.87 39.83 48.88
N LEU A 259 -14.18 39.04 49.70
CA LEU A 259 -14.79 38.02 50.57
C LEU A 259 -15.49 38.72 51.74
N PRO A 260 -16.50 38.05 52.33
CA PRO A 260 -16.53 37.96 53.77
C PRO A 260 -16.47 36.51 54.24
N MET A 261 -15.81 36.37 55.39
CA MET A 261 -15.43 35.16 56.09
C MET A 261 -16.53 34.65 57.03
N LEU A 262 -16.35 33.39 57.44
CA LEU A 262 -16.77 32.70 58.70
C LEU A 262 -18.02 31.79 58.64
N PRO A 263 -18.14 30.78 59.53
CA PRO A 263 -17.13 29.78 59.92
C PRO A 263 -17.68 28.33 60.03
N LEU A 264 -16.75 27.40 60.28
CA LEU A 264 -16.88 25.99 60.69
C LEU A 264 -18.16 25.56 61.44
N LEU A 265 -18.66 24.36 61.11
CA LEU A 265 -19.02 23.34 62.10
C LEU A 265 -18.84 21.92 61.51
N ALA A 266 -18.21 21.07 62.31
CA ALA A 266 -17.91 19.66 62.04
C ALA A 266 -19.14 18.75 62.27
N LEU A 267 -19.23 17.61 61.57
CA LEU A 267 -19.48 16.29 62.18
C LEU A 267 -19.32 15.12 61.17
N GLN A 268 -18.56 14.14 61.66
CA GLN A 268 -18.22 12.75 61.28
C GLN A 268 -18.97 11.94 60.20
N PRO A 269 -18.32 10.88 59.65
CA PRO A 269 -18.91 9.90 58.75
C PRO A 269 -19.52 8.71 59.51
N LEU A 270 -20.57 8.11 58.97
CA LEU A 270 -21.04 6.77 59.32
C LEU A 270 -21.38 5.99 58.04
N LEU A 271 -20.68 4.86 57.87
CA LEU A 271 -20.99 3.64 57.11
C LEU A 271 -21.39 3.75 55.63
#